data_AF-A0A821XK72-F1
#
_entry.id   AF-A0A821XK72-F1
#
_cell.length_a   1.000
_cell.length_b   1.000
_cell.length_c   1.000
_cell.angle_alpha   90.00
_cell.angle_beta   90.00
_cell.angle_gamma   90.00
#
_symmetry.space_group_name_H-M   'P 1'
#
loop_
_entity.id
_entity.type
_entity.pdbx_description
1 polymer ?
#
loop_
_entity_poly.entity_id
_entity_poly.type
_entity_poly.pdbx_seq_one_letter_code
_entity_poly.pdbx_strand_id
1 'polypeptide(L)'
;MGFRTKKILFIGVRNSYCCICAVAAKGKTEVPAHKCYKNWFGPSTQMETDAIVEGFKISVSMHGLKYTKLIGDGDSSVCNALKDAIPYGPNVYISLYISKIECSNHLMKNYSNKLRKIVKKCEKRNGPVPVTLRKTLRLDLDYLLRSSYMLTNCPFFQRSAK
;
A
#
# COMPACT_ATOMS: atom_id res chain seq x y z
N MET A 1 8.97 -7.45 2.98
CA MET A 1 9.86 -8.53 2.50
C MET A 1 11.27 -7.99 2.41
N GLY A 2 12.28 -8.66 2.96
CA GLY A 2 13.67 -8.21 2.89
C GLY A 2 14.16 -8.22 1.44
N PHE A 3 14.69 -7.11 0.93
CA PHE A 3 15.08 -7.01 -0.48
C PHE A 3 16.14 -8.05 -0.86
N ARG A 4 17.15 -8.22 0.00
CA ARG A 4 18.27 -9.17 -0.19
C ARG A 4 17.90 -10.59 0.23
N THR A 5 17.28 -10.74 1.40
CA THR A 5 17.01 -12.06 1.99
C THR A 5 15.74 -12.73 1.47
N LYS A 6 14.84 -11.96 0.85
CA LYS A 6 13.47 -12.36 0.46
C LYS A 6 12.63 -12.92 1.60
N LYS A 7 13.07 -12.75 2.86
CA LYS A 7 12.34 -13.21 4.05
C LYS A 7 11.31 -12.18 4.50
N ILE A 8 10.26 -12.66 5.14
CA ILE A 8 9.25 -11.83 5.78
C ILE A 8 9.64 -11.69 7.26
N LEU A 9 9.70 -10.45 7.76
CA LEU A 9 10.07 -10.18 9.15
C LEU A 9 8.85 -10.17 10.08
N PHE A 10 7.69 -9.80 9.54
CA PHE A 10 6.47 -9.66 10.31
C PHE A 10 5.23 -9.80 9.42
N ILE A 11 4.18 -10.42 9.95
CA ILE A 11 2.85 -10.52 9.35
C ILE A 11 1.83 -10.18 10.44
N GLY A 12 1.15 -9.05 10.31
CA GLY A 12 0.02 -8.69 11.16
C GLY A 12 -1.28 -9.14 10.50
N VAL A 13 -1.98 -10.11 11.09
CA VAL A 13 -3.27 -10.58 10.58
C VAL A 13 -4.39 -9.80 11.24
N ARG A 14 -5.17 -9.07 10.44
CA ARG A 14 -6.41 -8.41 10.86
C ARG A 14 -7.57 -9.02 10.09
N ASN A 15 -8.64 -9.36 10.80
CA ASN A 15 -9.85 -9.94 10.25
C ASN A 15 -11.08 -9.27 10.88
N SER A 16 -11.88 -8.63 10.03
CA SER A 16 -13.10 -7.92 10.41
C SER A 16 -14.36 -8.78 10.28
N TYR A 17 -14.26 -9.97 9.68
CA TYR A 17 -15.39 -10.80 9.30
C TYR A 17 -15.32 -12.20 9.89
N CYS A 18 -16.46 -12.68 10.37
CA CYS A 18 -16.69 -14.06 10.72
C CYS A 18 -18.08 -14.46 10.20
N CYS A 19 -18.15 -15.54 9.43
CA CYS A 19 -19.41 -15.99 8.82
C CYS A 19 -20.46 -16.35 9.88
N ILE A 20 -20.07 -17.06 10.93
CA ILE A 20 -20.99 -17.50 12.01
C ILE A 20 -21.56 -16.28 12.74
N CYS A 21 -20.70 -15.30 13.09
CA CYS A 21 -21.15 -14.05 13.69
C CYS A 21 -22.06 -13.24 12.75
N ALA A 22 -21.76 -13.21 11.46
CA ALA A 22 -22.53 -12.45 10.48
C ALA A 22 -23.94 -13.04 10.28
N VAL A 23 -24.05 -14.38 10.25
CA VAL A 23 -25.33 -15.07 10.13
C VAL A 23 -26.18 -14.85 11.38
N ALA A 24 -25.61 -15.02 12.58
CA ALA A 24 -26.31 -14.78 13.83
C ALA A 24 -26.80 -13.32 13.96
N ALA A 25 -25.95 -12.35 13.58
CA ALA A 25 -26.33 -10.94 13.58
C ALA A 25 -27.48 -10.63 12.60
N LYS A 26 -27.49 -11.25 11.42
CA LYS A 26 -28.57 -11.10 10.43
C LYS A 26 -29.87 -11.74 10.90
N GLY A 27 -29.77 -12.90 11.56
CA GLY A 27 -30.91 -13.63 12.13
C GLY A 27 -31.44 -13.07 13.45
N LYS A 28 -30.73 -12.11 14.07
CA LYS A 28 -30.97 -11.62 15.45
C LYS A 28 -31.01 -12.77 16.47
N THR A 29 -30.22 -13.81 16.25
CA THR A 29 -30.09 -14.95 17.15
C THR A 29 -28.80 -14.85 17.95
N GLU A 30 -28.73 -15.57 19.05
CA GLU A 30 -27.47 -15.73 19.78
C GLU A 30 -26.41 -16.38 18.90
N VAL A 31 -25.16 -15.96 19.08
CA VAL A 31 -24.03 -16.46 18.30
C VAL A 31 -23.69 -17.86 18.79
N PRO A 32 -23.75 -18.90 17.93
CA PRO A 32 -23.36 -20.26 18.32
C PRO A 32 -21.91 -20.29 18.81
N ALA A 33 -21.62 -21.19 19.76
CA ALA A 33 -20.26 -21.41 20.25
C ALA A 33 -19.35 -21.83 19.08
N HIS A 34 -18.33 -21.03 18.80
CA HIS A 34 -17.36 -21.29 17.74
C HIS A 34 -16.03 -20.59 18.01
N LYS A 35 -14.97 -21.02 17.32
CA LYS A 35 -13.67 -20.35 17.34
C LYS A 35 -13.70 -19.14 16.40
N CYS A 36 -13.92 -17.96 16.97
CA CYS A 36 -13.96 -16.72 16.21
C CYS A 36 -12.54 -16.17 15.98
N TYR A 37 -12.18 -15.93 14.71
CA TYR A 37 -10.92 -15.29 14.33
C TYR A 37 -11.08 -13.80 14.01
N LYS A 38 -12.25 -13.21 14.31
CA LYS A 38 -12.47 -11.78 14.14
C LYS A 38 -11.70 -11.03 15.23
N ASN A 39 -10.74 -10.23 14.82
CA ASN A 39 -9.89 -9.42 15.72
C ASN A 39 -9.87 -7.94 15.33
N TRP A 40 -10.67 -7.53 14.35
CA TRP A 40 -10.79 -6.15 13.91
C TRP A 40 -12.24 -5.65 13.97
N PHE A 41 -12.43 -4.49 14.57
CA PHE A 41 -13.74 -3.86 14.75
C PHE A 41 -13.83 -2.46 14.12
N GLY A 42 -12.71 -1.91 13.64
CA GLY A 42 -12.66 -0.61 12.97
C GLY A 42 -12.95 -0.68 11.46
N PRO A 43 -12.77 0.43 10.73
CA PRO A 43 -12.89 0.45 9.27
C PRO A 43 -11.78 -0.38 8.61
N SER A 44 -12.10 -1.06 7.50
CA SER A 44 -11.13 -1.91 6.79
C SER A 44 -9.90 -1.15 6.29
N THR A 45 -10.05 0.15 6.01
CA THR A 45 -8.97 1.03 5.55
C THR A 45 -7.87 1.22 6.59
N GLN A 46 -8.15 1.01 7.88
CA GLN A 46 -7.17 1.15 8.95
C GLN A 46 -6.46 -0.16 9.30
N MET A 47 -6.93 -1.31 8.80
CA MET A 47 -6.35 -2.63 9.11
C MET A 47 -4.88 -2.72 8.72
N GLU A 48 -4.54 -2.22 7.54
CA GLU A 48 -3.16 -2.17 7.04
C GLU A 48 -2.30 -1.27 7.94
N THR A 49 -2.81 -0.08 8.25
CA THR A 49 -2.10 0.90 9.08
C THR A 49 -1.79 0.33 10.46
N ASP A 50 -2.78 -0.27 11.11
CA ASP A 50 -2.63 -0.87 12.44
C ASP A 50 -1.63 -2.04 12.45
N ALA A 51 -1.73 -2.95 11.46
CA ALA A 51 -0.79 -4.06 11.32
C ALA A 51 0.66 -3.55 11.11
N ILE A 52 0.87 -2.53 10.28
CA ILE A 52 2.20 -1.96 10.08
C ILE A 52 2.74 -1.34 11.37
N VAL A 53 1.92 -0.55 12.08
CA VAL A 53 2.31 0.08 13.35
C VAL A 53 2.69 -0.96 14.40
N GLU A 54 1.92 -2.05 14.52
CA GLU A 54 2.27 -3.19 15.37
C GLU A 54 3.66 -3.73 15.01
N GLY A 55 3.89 -4.03 13.73
CA GLY A 55 5.17 -4.55 13.25
C GLY A 55 6.37 -3.63 13.54
N PHE A 56 6.18 -2.31 13.52
CA PHE A 56 7.21 -1.35 13.89
C PHE A 56 7.49 -1.37 15.40
N LYS A 57 6.45 -1.43 16.25
CA LYS A 57 6.61 -1.45 17.71
C LYS A 57 7.37 -2.68 18.20
N ILE A 58 7.06 -3.86 17.64
CA ILE A 58 7.67 -5.13 18.08
C ILE A 58 8.97 -5.47 17.32
N SER A 59 9.37 -4.67 16.34
CA SER A 59 10.56 -4.94 15.52
C SER A 59 11.84 -5.09 16.34
N VAL A 60 12.01 -4.25 17.36
CA VAL A 60 13.18 -4.26 18.25
C VAL A 60 13.16 -5.48 19.16
N SER A 61 12.01 -5.86 19.71
CA SER A 61 11.92 -7.02 20.60
C SER A 61 12.06 -8.36 19.86
N MET A 62 11.50 -8.47 18.65
CA MET A 62 11.56 -9.71 17.88
C MET A 62 12.91 -9.92 17.18
N HIS A 63 13.48 -8.85 16.60
CA HIS A 63 14.63 -8.97 15.70
C HIS A 63 15.80 -8.04 16.05
N GLY A 64 15.64 -7.15 17.03
CA GLY A 64 16.68 -6.15 17.37
C GLY A 64 16.88 -5.08 16.30
N LEU A 65 15.91 -4.86 15.42
CA LEU A 65 16.04 -3.97 14.25
C LEU A 65 15.17 -2.73 14.41
N LYS A 66 15.64 -1.59 13.87
CA LYS A 66 14.85 -0.37 13.68
C LYS A 66 14.65 -0.11 12.20
N TYR A 67 13.40 0.06 11.78
CA TYR A 67 13.06 0.41 10.41
C TYR A 67 13.13 1.92 10.19
N THR A 68 13.87 2.34 9.17
CA THR A 68 14.16 3.75 8.87
C THR A 68 13.43 4.29 7.65
N LYS A 69 12.96 3.38 6.77
CA LYS A 69 12.31 3.69 5.50
C LYS A 69 11.04 2.87 5.39
N LEU A 70 9.96 3.52 4.97
CA LEU A 70 8.70 2.88 4.64
C LEU A 70 8.48 3.02 3.13
N ILE A 71 8.36 1.89 2.44
CA ILE A 71 7.93 1.89 1.03
C ILE A 71 6.45 1.59 1.03
N GLY A 72 5.65 2.56 0.62
CA GLY A 72 4.20 2.46 0.62
C GLY A 72 3.62 2.91 -0.70
N ASP A 73 2.32 2.78 -0.84
CA ASP A 73 1.58 3.47 -1.87
C ASP A 73 1.49 4.98 -1.55
N GLY A 74 0.67 5.69 -2.34
CA GLY A 74 0.46 7.12 -2.17
C GLY A 74 -0.22 7.53 -0.87
N ASP A 75 -0.65 6.61 0.00
CA ASP A 75 -1.42 6.93 1.19
C ASP A 75 -0.53 7.47 2.32
N SER A 76 -1.03 8.49 3.01
CA SER A 76 -0.32 9.15 4.12
C SER A 76 -0.77 8.65 5.50
N SER A 77 -1.83 7.84 5.56
CA SER A 77 -2.41 7.29 6.79
C SER A 77 -1.38 6.54 7.64
N VAL A 78 -0.62 5.65 7.02
CA VAL A 78 0.43 4.86 7.69
C VAL A 78 1.54 5.75 8.24
N CYS A 79 1.96 6.75 7.46
CA CYS A 79 3.01 7.68 7.88
C CYS A 79 2.58 8.53 9.07
N ASN A 80 1.33 9.00 9.07
CA ASN A 80 0.79 9.77 10.19
C ASN A 80 0.67 8.91 11.44
N ALA A 81 0.10 7.70 11.32
CA ALA A 81 -0.02 6.78 12.44
C ALA A 81 1.35 6.39 13.05
N LEU A 82 2.40 6.24 12.22
CA LEU A 82 3.75 5.97 12.70
C LEU A 82 4.39 7.17 13.41
N LYS A 83 4.10 8.39 12.96
CA LYS A 83 4.53 9.62 13.66
C LYS A 83 3.86 9.74 15.02
N ASP A 84 2.58 9.40 15.12
CA ASP A 84 1.83 9.44 16.38
C ASP A 84 2.25 8.31 17.33
N ALA A 85 2.54 7.13 16.79
CA ALA A 85 2.89 5.96 17.58
C ALA A 85 4.32 5.98 18.16
N ILE A 86 5.23 6.81 17.60
CA ILE A 86 6.64 6.96 18.00
C ILE A 86 7.26 5.60 18.43
N PRO A 87 7.34 4.61 17.51
CA PRO A 87 7.60 3.22 17.88
C PRO A 87 8.97 2.97 18.54
N TYR A 88 9.90 3.93 18.44
CA TYR A 88 11.26 3.83 19.01
C TYR A 88 11.54 4.83 20.15
N GLY A 89 10.50 5.49 20.67
CA GLY A 89 10.58 6.44 21.78
C GLY A 89 11.01 7.87 21.39
N PRO A 90 10.73 8.86 22.26
CA PRO A 90 11.02 10.27 22.00
C PRO A 90 12.52 10.63 22.19
N ASN A 91 13.25 9.84 22.98
CA ASN A 91 14.62 10.13 23.40
C ASN A 91 15.63 9.14 22.80
N VAL A 92 16.09 9.36 21.57
CA VAL A 92 17.44 8.91 21.15
C VAL A 92 17.97 9.82 20.03
N TYR A 93 18.37 11.06 20.33
CA TYR A 93 19.32 11.94 19.60
C TYR A 93 19.27 12.10 18.05
N ILE A 94 18.36 11.45 17.36
CA ILE A 94 17.98 11.54 15.95
C ILE A 94 16.55 11.02 16.00
N SER A 95 15.55 11.92 16.00
CA SER A 95 14.19 11.51 15.64
C SER A 95 14.33 10.80 14.30
N LEU A 96 14.22 9.47 14.33
CA LEU A 96 14.48 8.65 13.17
C LEU A 96 13.19 8.72 12.35
N TYR A 97 13.00 9.87 11.71
CA TYR A 97 11.87 10.16 10.86
C TYR A 97 11.84 9.08 9.79
N ILE A 98 10.86 8.19 9.91
CA ILE A 98 10.64 7.12 8.96
C ILE A 98 10.41 7.80 7.61
N SER A 99 11.37 7.65 6.71
CA SER A 99 11.32 8.30 5.41
C SER A 99 10.35 7.51 4.53
N LYS A 100 9.27 8.15 4.11
CA LYS A 100 8.35 7.57 3.13
C LYS A 100 9.03 7.56 1.76
N ILE A 101 9.00 6.41 1.11
CA ILE A 101 9.40 6.24 -0.28
C ILE A 101 8.18 5.76 -1.04
N GLU A 102 7.81 6.51 -2.08
CA GLU A 102 6.70 6.16 -2.96
C GLU A 102 7.03 4.93 -3.80
N CYS A 103 6.09 4.00 -3.88
CA CYS A 103 6.21 2.83 -4.73
C CYS A 103 6.22 3.23 -6.21
N SER A 104 7.29 2.89 -6.94
CA SER A 104 7.45 3.21 -8.38
C SER A 104 6.28 2.72 -9.23
N ASN A 105 5.73 1.55 -8.92
CA ASN A 105 4.58 0.99 -9.63
C ASN A 105 3.32 1.85 -9.41
N HIS A 106 3.08 2.30 -8.19
CA HIS A 106 1.97 3.19 -7.86
C HIS A 106 2.15 4.56 -8.51
N LEU A 107 3.36 5.11 -8.48
CA LEU A 107 3.70 6.38 -9.14
C LEU A 107 3.41 6.32 -10.65
N MET A 108 3.89 5.26 -11.31
CA MET A 108 3.68 5.05 -12.75
C MET A 108 2.19 4.90 -13.10
N LYS A 109 1.44 4.14 -12.30
CA LYS A 109 -0.01 3.96 -12.47
C LYS A 109 -0.76 5.28 -12.30
N ASN A 110 -0.41 6.07 -11.28
CA ASN A 110 -1.00 7.38 -11.03
C ASN A 110 -0.72 8.35 -12.17
N TYR A 111 0.51 8.39 -12.67
CA TYR A 111 0.90 9.23 -13.79
C TYR A 111 0.16 8.84 -15.08
N SER A 112 0.16 7.55 -15.43
CA SER A 112 -0.57 7.01 -16.59
C SER A 112 -2.07 7.31 -16.54
N ASN A 113 -2.69 7.20 -15.37
CA ASN A 113 -4.10 7.50 -15.19
C ASN A 113 -4.42 8.99 -15.38
N LYS A 114 -3.54 9.88 -14.92
CA LYS A 114 -3.68 11.34 -15.16
C LYS A 114 -3.55 11.64 -16.66
N LEU A 115 -2.56 11.05 -17.34
CA LEU A 115 -2.39 11.20 -18.78
C LEU A 115 -3.61 10.71 -19.57
N ARG A 116 -4.15 9.52 -19.25
CA ARG A 116 -5.41 9.02 -19.86
C ARG A 116 -6.56 10.01 -19.71
N LYS A 117 -6.72 10.61 -18.53
CA LYS A 117 -7.78 11.61 -18.28
C LYS A 117 -7.59 12.85 -19.17
N ILE A 118 -6.35 13.30 -19.35
CA ILE A 118 -6.02 14.42 -20.23
C ILE A 118 -6.33 14.03 -21.69
N VAL A 119 -5.80 12.92 -22.19
CA VAL A 119 -6.02 12.44 -23.57
C VAL A 119 -7.53 12.33 -23.88
N LYS A 120 -8.32 11.72 -22.99
CA LYS A 120 -9.79 11.64 -23.15
C LYS A 120 -10.47 13.02 -23.20
N LYS A 121 -10.02 14.00 -22.39
CA LYS A 121 -10.54 15.37 -22.44
C LYS A 121 -10.14 16.09 -23.74
N CYS A 122 -9.01 15.73 -24.33
CA CYS A 122 -8.50 16.31 -25.56
C CYS A 122 -9.19 15.79 -26.82
N GLU A 123 -10.05 14.77 -26.74
CA GLU A 123 -10.84 14.31 -27.89
C GLU A 123 -12.01 15.26 -28.20
N LYS A 124 -12.32 16.20 -27.29
CA LYS A 124 -13.32 17.25 -27.50
C LYS A 124 -12.73 18.41 -28.32
N ARG A 125 -13.52 19.02 -29.21
CA ARG A 125 -13.10 20.17 -30.05
C ARG A 125 -12.54 21.34 -29.24
N ASN A 126 -13.11 21.64 -28.05
CA ASN A 126 -12.62 22.66 -27.11
C ASN A 126 -11.78 22.09 -25.96
N GLY A 127 -11.01 21.02 -26.22
CA GLY A 127 -10.17 20.39 -25.20
C GLY A 127 -9.05 21.31 -24.70
N PRO A 128 -8.57 21.11 -23.45
CA PRO A 128 -7.58 21.98 -22.80
C PRO A 128 -6.17 21.90 -23.39
N VAL A 129 -5.95 21.06 -24.40
CA VAL A 129 -4.64 20.85 -25.03
C VAL A 129 -4.72 21.15 -26.53
N PRO A 130 -3.76 21.92 -27.08
CA PRO A 130 -3.61 22.16 -28.50
C PRO A 130 -3.56 20.86 -29.32
N VAL A 131 -4.18 20.88 -30.51
CA VAL A 131 -4.32 19.69 -31.38
C VAL A 131 -2.96 19.08 -31.73
N THR A 132 -1.92 19.90 -31.90
CA THR A 132 -0.55 19.48 -32.22
C THR A 132 0.08 18.59 -31.16
N LEU A 133 -0.18 18.86 -29.87
CA LEU A 133 0.40 18.13 -28.74
C LEU A 133 -0.36 16.83 -28.40
N ARG A 134 -1.56 16.63 -28.96
CA ARG A 134 -2.39 15.44 -28.69
C ARG A 134 -1.76 14.14 -29.20
N LYS A 135 -1.00 14.21 -30.31
CA LYS A 135 -0.30 13.04 -30.86
C LYS A 135 0.85 12.60 -29.95
N THR A 136 1.68 13.55 -29.50
CA THR A 136 2.79 13.29 -28.56
C THR A 136 2.29 12.70 -27.26
N LEU A 137 1.23 13.28 -26.67
CA LEU A 137 0.63 12.76 -25.43
C LEU A 137 0.10 11.32 -25.56
N ARG A 138 -0.41 10.93 -26.73
CA ARG A 138 -0.84 9.55 -26.98
C ARG A 138 0.36 8.60 -27.05
N LEU A 139 1.43 9.00 -27.74
CA LEU A 139 2.68 8.23 -27.82
C LEU A 139 3.32 8.04 -26.44
N ASP A 140 3.41 9.12 -25.65
CA ASP A 140 3.93 9.07 -24.29
C ASP A 140 3.10 8.14 -23.41
N LEU A 141 1.76 8.24 -23.51
CA LEU A 141 0.87 7.33 -22.80
C LEU A 141 1.12 5.88 -23.20
N ASP A 142 1.17 5.56 -24.50
CA ASP A 142 1.41 4.20 -24.97
C ASP A 142 2.76 3.64 -24.52
N TYR A 143 3.81 4.47 -24.53
CA TYR A 143 5.12 4.12 -24.00
C TYR A 143 5.08 3.79 -22.51
N LEU A 144 4.38 4.61 -21.71
CA LEU A 144 4.25 4.40 -20.27
C LEU A 144 3.39 3.19 -19.94
N LEU A 145 2.36 2.89 -20.74
CA LEU A 145 1.56 1.68 -20.57
C LEU A 145 2.38 0.43 -20.86
N ARG A 146 3.21 0.45 -21.89
CA ARG A 146 4.17 -0.63 -22.17
C ARG A 146 5.22 -0.76 -21.07
N SER A 147 5.78 0.35 -20.60
CA SER A 147 6.77 0.35 -19.52
C SER A 147 6.18 -0.11 -18.18
N SER A 148 4.94 0.29 -17.88
CA SER A 148 4.19 -0.20 -16.72
C SER A 148 3.94 -1.70 -16.82
N TYR A 149 3.52 -2.21 -17.99
CA TYR A 149 3.40 -3.64 -18.25
C TYR A 149 4.73 -4.38 -18.05
N MET A 150 5.84 -3.78 -18.49
CA MET A 150 7.18 -4.32 -18.28
C MET A 150 7.63 -4.27 -16.82
N LEU A 151 7.17 -3.31 -16.01
CA LEU A 151 7.46 -3.25 -14.56
C LEU A 151 6.58 -4.21 -13.77
N THR A 152 5.32 -4.38 -14.15
CA THR A 152 4.37 -5.31 -13.51
C THR A 152 4.67 -6.77 -13.87
N ASN A 153 5.11 -7.03 -15.11
CA ASN A 153 5.52 -8.35 -15.59
C ASN A 153 7.04 -8.51 -15.65
N CYS A 154 7.79 -7.56 -15.07
CA CYS A 154 9.24 -7.68 -14.99
C CYS A 154 9.54 -8.90 -14.13
N PRO A 155 10.26 -9.91 -14.64
CA PRO A 155 10.66 -11.07 -13.86
C PRO A 155 11.71 -10.73 -12.79
N PHE A 156 11.97 -9.44 -12.50
CA PHE A 156 12.79 -9.01 -11.36
C PHE A 156 12.22 -9.41 -10.00
N PHE A 157 10.98 -9.94 -9.95
CA PHE A 157 10.42 -10.61 -8.76
C PHE A 157 10.18 -12.12 -8.94
N GLN A 158 10.42 -12.67 -10.13
CA GLN A 158 10.33 -14.09 -10.45
C GLN A 158 11.48 -14.50 -11.38
N ARG A 159 12.72 -14.39 -10.90
CA ARG A 159 13.80 -15.23 -11.40
C ARG A 159 14.34 -16.03 -10.23
N SER A 160 13.81 -17.24 -10.16
CA SER A 160 14.36 -18.40 -9.51
C SER A 160 15.89 -18.38 -9.57
N ALA A 161 16.53 -18.29 -8.41
CA ALA A 161 17.87 -18.82 -8.25
C ALA A 161 17.67 -20.22 -7.63
N LYS A 162 17.91 -21.23 -8.47
CA LYS A 162 18.39 -22.52 -7.99
C LYS A 162 19.72 -22.33 -7.28
#